data_AF-A0A011AF05-F1
#
_entry.id   AF-A0A011AF05-F1
#
_cell.length_a   1.000
_cell.length_b   1.000
_cell.length_c   1.000
_cell.angle_alpha   90.00
_cell.angle_beta   90.00
_cell.angle_gamma   90.00
#
_symmetry.space_group_name_H-M   'P 1'
#
loop_
_entity.id
_entity.type
_entity.pdbx_description
1 polymer ?
#
loop_
_entity_poly.entity_id
_entity_poly.type
_entity_poly.pdbx_seq_one_letter_code
_entity_poly.pdbx_strand_id
1 'polypeptide(L)'
;MSLAFDVNWLAVLIATVACTVLGGLYFGLAVSRPYAAAMGRVGQPAWRPPASALAGQTVATLLVVITSAVLLRTLDVREVGTALLFGLVVGVGYLAAMVLNIAINPNFPHPFRYALLNAPYFLACSLLTSTVIALLA
;
A
#
# COMPACT_ATOMS: atom_id res chain seq x y z
N MET A 1 10.09 26.73 -13.51
CA MET A 1 9.12 25.61 -13.51
C MET A 1 9.81 24.45 -12.81
N SER A 2 9.40 24.08 -11.61
CA SER A 2 10.01 22.95 -10.91
C SER A 2 9.58 21.65 -11.61
N LEU A 3 10.51 20.72 -11.84
CA LEU A 3 10.19 19.41 -12.40
C LEU A 3 9.32 18.67 -11.38
N ALA A 4 8.21 18.06 -11.84
CA ALA A 4 7.32 17.28 -10.97
C ALA A 4 8.04 16.13 -10.24
N PHE A 5 9.20 15.69 -10.76
CA PHE A 5 10.05 14.63 -10.22
C PHE A 5 11.20 15.11 -9.33
N ASP A 6 11.31 16.41 -9.06
CA ASP A 6 12.20 16.90 -8.03
C ASP A 6 11.57 16.53 -6.67
N VAL A 7 11.73 15.31 -6.19
CA VAL A 7 11.13 14.86 -4.92
C VAL A 7 12.24 14.43 -3.97
N ASN A 8 11.96 14.44 -2.67
CA ASN A 8 12.91 13.90 -1.70
C ASN A 8 13.00 12.37 -1.86
N TRP A 9 14.03 11.92 -2.59
CA TRP A 9 14.26 10.50 -2.86
C TRP A 9 14.55 9.68 -1.60
N LEU A 10 15.10 10.29 -0.54
CA LEU A 10 15.25 9.62 0.75
C LEU A 10 13.88 9.33 1.38
N ALA A 11 12.95 10.29 1.32
CA ALA A 11 11.59 10.11 1.80
C ALA A 11 10.85 8.99 1.02
N VAL A 12 11.02 8.97 -0.31
CA VAL A 12 10.50 7.89 -1.17
C VAL A 12 11.06 6.53 -0.76
N LEU A 13 12.37 6.43 -0.54
CA LEU A 13 13.01 5.17 -0.13
C LEU A 13 12.49 4.71 1.25
N ILE A 14 12.44 5.62 2.23
CA ILE A 14 11.96 5.32 3.59
C ILE A 14 10.52 4.82 3.55
N ALA A 15 9.63 5.54 2.87
CA ALA A 15 8.22 5.15 2.74
C ALA A 15 8.07 3.78 2.06
N THR A 16 8.83 3.53 0.99
CA THR A 16 8.79 2.24 0.27
C THR A 16 9.24 1.08 1.16
N VAL A 17 10.36 1.23 1.87
CA VAL A 17 10.87 0.20 2.79
C VAL A 17 9.87 -0.03 3.92
N ALA A 18 9.35 1.05 4.51
CA ALA A 18 8.41 0.96 5.62
C ALA A 18 7.10 0.25 5.22
N CYS A 19 6.54 0.57 4.05
CA CYS A 19 5.37 -0.11 3.50
C CYS A 19 5.65 -1.59 3.21
N THR A 20 6.82 -1.92 2.66
CA THR A 20 7.22 -3.30 2.37
C THR A 20 7.34 -4.14 3.64
N VAL A 21 8.02 -3.60 4.66
CA VAL A 21 8.13 -4.24 5.98
C VAL A 21 6.76 -4.40 6.62
N LEU A 22 5.93 -3.35 6.58
CA LEU A 22 4.56 -3.40 7.08
C LEU A 22 3.75 -4.52 6.41
N GLY A 23 3.90 -4.71 5.10
CA GLY A 23 3.22 -5.78 4.37
C GLY A 23 3.65 -7.16 4.85
N GLY A 24 4.95 -7.37 5.04
CA GLY A 24 5.50 -8.61 5.58
C GLY A 24 4.98 -8.91 7.00
N LEU A 25 4.98 -7.92 7.88
CA LEU A 25 4.48 -8.07 9.26
C LEU A 25 2.96 -8.28 9.28
N TYR A 26 2.22 -7.52 8.47
CA TYR A 26 0.76 -7.56 8.47
C TYR A 26 0.24 -8.90 7.95
N PHE A 27 0.62 -9.30 6.73
CA PHE A 27 0.15 -10.55 6.13
C PHE A 27 0.84 -11.80 6.67
N GLY A 28 2.11 -11.68 7.09
CA GLY A 28 2.88 -12.79 7.65
C GLY A 28 2.53 -13.10 9.10
N LEU A 29 2.21 -12.10 9.91
CA LEU A 29 2.00 -12.27 11.35
C LEU A 29 0.59 -11.86 11.78
N ALA A 30 0.19 -10.60 11.54
CA ALA A 30 -1.01 -10.03 12.15
C ALA A 30 -2.32 -10.67 11.65
N VAL A 31 -2.43 -10.89 10.33
CA VAL A 31 -3.66 -11.41 9.70
C VAL A 31 -3.45 -12.72 8.94
N SER A 32 -2.35 -13.43 9.17
CA SER A 32 -1.99 -14.64 8.41
C SER A 32 -3.09 -15.71 8.37
N ARG A 33 -3.70 -16.02 9.52
CA ARG A 33 -4.82 -16.98 9.63
C ARG A 33 -6.09 -16.53 8.91
N PRO A 34 -6.68 -15.35 9.20
CA PRO A 34 -7.89 -14.91 8.50
C PRO A 34 -7.63 -14.66 7.00
N TYR A 35 -6.42 -14.24 6.62
CA TYR A 35 -6.03 -14.11 5.21
C TYR A 35 -6.02 -15.46 4.50
N ALA A 36 -5.42 -16.50 5.09
CA ALA A 36 -5.47 -17.86 4.54
C ALA A 36 -6.91 -18.38 4.41
N ALA A 37 -7.79 -18.06 5.38
CA ALA A 37 -9.19 -18.40 5.31
C ALA A 37 -9.92 -17.68 4.17
N ALA A 38 -9.70 -16.38 3.98
CA ALA A 38 -10.25 -15.62 2.86
C ALA A 38 -9.79 -16.13 1.49
N MET A 39 -8.57 -16.68 1.43
CA MET A 39 -7.99 -17.29 0.24
C MET A 39 -8.42 -18.75 0.01
N GLY A 40 -9.24 -19.34 0.90
CA GLY A 40 -9.64 -20.75 0.80
C GLY A 40 -8.47 -21.73 1.00
N ARG A 41 -7.42 -21.30 1.70
CA ARG A 41 -6.17 -22.06 1.92
C ARG A 41 -6.04 -22.64 3.33
N VAL A 42 -7.14 -22.74 4.07
CA VAL A 42 -7.13 -23.34 5.42
C VAL A 42 -6.64 -24.79 5.34
N GLY A 43 -5.66 -25.15 6.18
CA GLY A 43 -5.08 -26.50 6.21
C GLY A 43 -4.05 -26.78 5.11
N GLN A 44 -3.81 -25.83 4.19
CA GLN A 44 -2.73 -25.96 3.21
C GLN A 44 -1.39 -25.48 3.80
N PRO A 45 -0.25 -25.96 3.27
CA PRO A 45 1.05 -25.41 3.61
C PRO A 45 1.11 -23.89 3.39
N ALA A 46 1.82 -23.20 4.28
CA ALA A 46 2.04 -21.76 4.18
C ALA A 46 2.61 -21.42 2.79
N TRP A 47 1.98 -20.45 2.12
CA TRP A 47 2.46 -20.01 0.82
C TRP A 47 3.82 -19.33 0.97
N ARG A 48 4.80 -19.80 0.19
CA ARG A 48 6.13 -19.20 0.10
C ARG A 48 6.23 -18.44 -1.22
N PRO A 49 6.10 -17.10 -1.22
CA PRO A 49 6.15 -16.33 -2.45
C PRO A 49 7.51 -16.50 -3.14
N PRO A 50 7.55 -16.73 -4.46
CA PRO A 50 8.81 -16.69 -5.20
C PRO A 50 9.38 -15.27 -5.17
N ALA A 51 10.69 -15.14 -5.37
CA ALA A 51 11.38 -13.84 -5.36
C ALA A 51 10.76 -12.82 -6.34
N SER A 52 10.23 -13.30 -7.48
CA SER A 52 9.53 -12.46 -8.45
C SER A 52 8.25 -11.82 -7.90
N ALA A 53 7.49 -12.53 -7.06
CA ALA A 53 6.28 -11.98 -6.43
C ALA A 53 6.64 -10.90 -5.39
N LEU A 54 7.71 -11.13 -4.61
CA LEU A 54 8.23 -10.15 -3.66
C LEU A 54 8.76 -8.90 -4.37
N ALA A 55 9.51 -9.08 -5.47
CA ALA A 55 10.01 -7.97 -6.27
C ALA A 55 8.85 -7.20 -6.91
N GLY A 56 7.85 -7.89 -7.46
CA GLY A 56 6.65 -7.27 -8.02
C GLY A 56 5.90 -6.42 -7.00
N GLN A 57 5.70 -6.92 -5.78
CA GLN A 57 5.10 -6.16 -4.69
C GLN A 57 5.91 -4.90 -4.34
N THR A 58 7.24 -5.04 -4.28
CA THR A 58 8.14 -3.92 -3.93
C THR A 58 8.11 -2.84 -5.02
N VAL A 59 8.16 -3.23 -6.29
CA VAL A 59 8.08 -2.31 -7.43
C VAL A 59 6.73 -1.60 -7.47
N ALA A 60 5.63 -2.34 -7.29
CA ALA A 60 4.29 -1.73 -7.22
C ALA A 60 4.19 -0.71 -6.08
N THR A 61 4.75 -1.04 -4.90
CA THR A 61 4.81 -0.13 -3.75
C THR A 61 5.62 1.13 -4.07
N LEU A 62 6.80 0.97 -4.68
CA LEU A 62 7.66 2.09 -5.09
C LEU A 62 6.94 3.04 -6.05
N LEU A 63 6.22 2.49 -7.05
CA LEU A 63 5.47 3.30 -8.01
C LEU A 63 4.37 4.12 -7.31
N VAL A 64 3.61 3.52 -6.40
CA VAL A 64 2.61 4.23 -5.61
C VAL A 64 3.25 5.36 -4.80
N VAL A 65 4.37 5.09 -4.12
CA VAL A 65 5.08 6.09 -3.31
C VAL A 65 5.59 7.25 -4.17
N ILE A 66 6.22 6.97 -5.31
CA ILE A 66 6.69 8.00 -6.25
C ILE A 66 5.50 8.85 -6.72
N THR A 67 4.40 8.22 -7.14
CA THR A 67 3.20 8.94 -7.57
C THR A 67 2.65 9.82 -6.45
N SER A 68 2.56 9.33 -5.22
CA SER A 68 2.12 10.14 -4.07
C SER A 68 3.05 11.32 -3.79
N ALA A 69 4.37 11.11 -3.87
CA ALA A 69 5.34 12.19 -3.66
C ALA A 69 5.23 13.29 -4.73
N VAL A 70 5.10 12.88 -6.00
CA VAL A 70 4.87 13.81 -7.12
C VAL A 70 3.56 14.58 -6.90
N LEU A 71 2.47 13.90 -6.56
CA LEU A 71 1.17 14.55 -6.35
C LEU A 71 1.20 15.55 -5.19
N LEU A 72 1.71 15.15 -4.02
CA LEU A 72 1.85 16.03 -2.85
C LEU A 72 2.67 17.27 -3.19
N ARG A 73 3.77 17.14 -3.93
CA ARG A 73 4.58 18.27 -4.38
C ARG A 73 3.83 19.16 -5.38
N THR A 74 3.17 18.57 -6.39
CA THR A 74 2.44 19.34 -7.41
C THR A 74 1.26 20.12 -6.82
N LEU A 75 0.66 19.61 -5.76
CA LEU A 75 -0.43 20.23 -5.02
C LEU A 75 0.07 21.16 -3.89
N ASP A 76 1.39 21.34 -3.76
CA ASP A 76 2.06 22.13 -2.71
C ASP A 76 1.60 21.77 -1.28
N VAL A 77 1.37 20.48 -1.03
CA VAL A 77 0.95 19.98 0.28
C VAL A 77 2.17 19.87 1.21
N ARG A 78 2.29 20.82 2.13
CA ARG A 78 3.40 20.88 3.11
C ARG A 78 3.02 20.51 4.53
N GLU A 79 1.73 20.61 4.86
CA GLU A 79 1.24 20.33 6.22
C GLU A 79 0.88 18.86 6.38
N VAL A 80 1.31 18.24 7.49
CA VAL A 80 1.04 16.83 7.82
C VAL A 80 -0.46 16.54 7.87
N GLY A 81 -1.29 17.44 8.40
CA GLY A 81 -2.74 17.27 8.45
C GLY A 81 -3.38 17.14 7.06
N THR A 82 -3.00 18.04 6.15
CA THR A 82 -3.43 18.01 4.75
C THR A 82 -2.89 16.78 4.01
N ALA A 83 -1.65 16.38 4.30
CA ALA A 83 -1.06 15.15 3.75
C ALA A 83 -1.79 13.89 4.23
N LEU A 84 -2.20 13.81 5.49
CA LEU A 84 -3.03 12.72 6.00
C LEU A 84 -4.39 12.66 5.31
N LEU A 85 -5.03 13.81 5.07
CA LEU A 85 -6.27 13.88 4.30
C LEU A 85 -6.06 13.38 2.87
N PHE A 86 -4.97 13.78 2.21
CA PHE A 86 -4.59 13.25 0.90
C PHE A 86 -4.43 11.73 0.96
N GLY A 87 -3.68 11.21 1.94
CA GLY A 87 -3.45 9.79 2.15
C GLY A 87 -4.74 9.01 2.39
N LEU A 88 -5.71 9.59 3.11
CA LEU A 88 -7.05 9.02 3.33
C LEU A 88 -7.85 8.95 2.02
N VAL A 89 -7.90 10.05 1.28
CA VAL A 89 -8.63 10.12 0.00
C VAL A 89 -8.04 9.14 -1.01
N VAL A 90 -6.72 9.07 -1.13
CA VAL A 90 -6.04 8.11 -2.02
C VAL A 90 -6.22 6.67 -1.54
N GLY A 91 -6.03 6.44 -0.24
CA GLY A 91 -6.12 5.11 0.36
C GLY A 91 -7.52 4.50 0.22
N VAL A 92 -8.57 5.30 0.44
CA VAL A 92 -9.96 4.84 0.31
C VAL A 92 -10.40 4.84 -1.16
N GLY A 93 -10.28 6.00 -1.83
CA GLY A 93 -10.85 6.23 -3.15
C GLY A 93 -10.16 5.46 -4.27
N TYR A 94 -8.84 5.29 -4.19
CA TYR A 94 -8.08 4.53 -5.19
C TYR A 94 -7.71 3.14 -4.69
N LEU A 95 -6.99 3.03 -3.57
CA LEU A 95 -6.35 1.76 -3.21
C LEU A 95 -7.34 0.72 -2.67
N ALA A 96 -8.23 1.09 -1.74
CA ALA A 96 -9.25 0.19 -1.21
C ALA A 96 -10.27 -0.20 -2.30
N ALA A 97 -10.65 0.75 -3.16
CA ALA A 97 -11.49 0.49 -4.32
C ALA A 97 -10.82 -0.49 -5.32
N MET A 98 -9.53 -0.31 -5.61
CA MET A 98 -8.74 -1.22 -6.43
C MET A 98 -8.69 -2.63 -5.82
N VAL A 99 -8.46 -2.74 -4.51
CA VAL A 99 -8.45 -4.02 -3.81
C VAL A 99 -9.78 -4.75 -3.98
N LEU A 100 -10.90 -4.05 -3.82
CA LEU A 100 -12.23 -4.63 -4.03
C LEU A 100 -12.44 -5.08 -5.48
N ASN A 101 -12.01 -4.25 -6.44
CA ASN A 101 -12.10 -4.56 -7.87
C ASN A 101 -11.30 -5.82 -8.24
N ILE A 102 -10.11 -6.00 -7.66
CA ILE A 102 -9.31 -7.22 -7.82
C ILE A 102 -10.01 -8.41 -7.15
N ALA A 103 -10.55 -8.20 -5.95
CA ALA A 103 -11.12 -9.26 -5.12
C ALA A 103 -12.34 -9.93 -5.76
N ILE A 104 -13.17 -9.20 -6.51
CA ILE A 104 -14.36 -9.77 -7.18
C ILE A 104 -14.03 -10.69 -8.37
N ASN A 105 -12.75 -10.90 -8.68
CA ASN A 105 -12.31 -11.90 -9.64
C ASN A 105 -12.76 -13.31 -9.20
N PRO A 106 -13.24 -14.18 -10.12
CA PRO A 106 -13.76 -15.51 -9.79
C PRO A 106 -12.74 -16.45 -9.13
N ASN A 107 -11.44 -16.13 -9.15
CA ASN A 107 -10.40 -16.91 -8.49
C ASN A 107 -10.30 -16.66 -6.98
N PHE A 108 -10.98 -15.65 -6.43
CA PHE A 108 -11.03 -15.42 -4.98
C PHE A 108 -12.29 -16.04 -4.37
N PRO A 109 -12.18 -17.06 -3.50
CA PRO A 109 -13.34 -17.78 -2.96
C PRO A 109 -14.19 -16.94 -2.01
N HIS A 110 -13.59 -15.94 -1.34
CA HIS A 110 -14.29 -15.05 -0.42
C HIS A 110 -13.93 -13.58 -0.70
N PRO A 111 -14.46 -12.98 -1.79
CA PRO A 111 -14.00 -11.70 -2.32
C PRO A 111 -14.09 -10.55 -1.30
N PHE A 112 -15.22 -10.41 -0.62
CA PHE A 112 -15.40 -9.33 0.36
C PHE A 112 -14.55 -9.51 1.62
N ARG A 113 -14.32 -10.76 2.06
CA ARG A 113 -13.41 -11.03 3.20
C ARG A 113 -11.97 -10.73 2.81
N TYR A 114 -11.57 -11.11 1.60
CA TYR A 114 -10.25 -10.76 1.06
C TYR A 114 -10.09 -9.24 1.02
N ALA A 115 -11.06 -8.51 0.44
CA ALA A 115 -10.99 -7.05 0.35
C ALA A 115 -10.90 -6.40 1.73
N LEU A 116 -11.74 -6.83 2.69
CA LEU A 116 -11.74 -6.31 4.06
C LEU A 116 -10.41 -6.52 4.79
N LEU A 117 -9.70 -7.63 4.51
CA LEU A 117 -8.40 -7.90 5.09
C LEU A 117 -7.26 -7.17 4.38
N ASN A 118 -7.36 -6.90 3.08
CA ASN A 118 -6.27 -6.28 2.32
C ASN A 118 -6.33 -4.75 2.33
N ALA A 119 -7.52 -4.17 2.22
CA ALA A 119 -7.69 -2.72 2.12
C ALA A 119 -7.05 -1.93 3.28
N PRO A 120 -7.11 -2.38 4.56
CA PRO A 120 -6.47 -1.67 5.66
C PRO A 120 -4.95 -1.51 5.50
N TYR A 121 -4.27 -2.52 4.94
CA TYR A 121 -2.83 -2.42 4.66
C TYR A 121 -2.51 -1.30 3.67
N PHE A 122 -3.25 -1.23 2.56
CA PHE A 122 -3.03 -0.19 1.55
C PHE A 122 -3.41 1.20 2.06
N LEU A 123 -4.48 1.31 2.84
CA LEU A 123 -4.84 2.57 3.51
C LEU A 123 -3.73 3.02 4.47
N ALA A 124 -3.23 2.12 5.31
CA ALA A 124 -2.13 2.41 6.22
C ALA A 124 -0.85 2.83 5.47
N CYS A 125 -0.51 2.14 4.39
CA CYS A 125 0.64 2.52 3.54
C CYS A 125 0.45 3.90 2.90
N SER A 126 -0.77 4.23 2.45
CA SER A 126 -1.08 5.55 1.89
C SER A 126 -0.87 6.65 2.93
N LEU A 127 -1.44 6.48 4.14
CA LEU A 127 -1.26 7.44 5.24
C LEU A 127 0.22 7.57 5.62
N LEU A 128 0.91 6.43 5.83
CA LEU A 128 2.32 6.39 6.16
C LEU A 128 3.17 7.12 5.11
N THR A 129 2.93 6.84 3.83
CA THR A 129 3.62 7.47 2.71
C THR A 129 3.39 8.98 2.74
N SER A 130 2.14 9.44 2.84
CA SER A 130 1.85 10.87 2.85
C SER A 130 2.47 11.58 4.04
N THR A 131 2.47 10.96 5.23
CA THR A 131 3.13 11.51 6.41
C THR A 131 4.65 11.58 6.25
N VAL A 132 5.29 10.50 5.80
CA VAL A 132 6.75 10.46 5.60
C VAL A 132 7.20 11.49 4.56
N ILE A 133 6.48 11.60 3.45
CA ILE A 133 6.78 12.62 2.43
C ILE A 133 6.62 14.02 3.02
N ALA A 134 5.52 14.34 3.70
CA ALA A 134 5.28 15.67 4.25
C ALA A 134 6.29 16.07 5.35
N LEU A 135 6.75 15.12 6.17
CA LEU A 135 7.75 15.38 7.21
C LEU A 135 9.15 15.66 6.65
N LEU A 136 9.41 15.25 5.40
CA LEU A 136 10.72 15.34 4.74
C LEU A 136 10.67 16.22 3.48
N ALA A 137 9.55 16.91 3.23
CA ALA A 137 9.32 17.76 2.07
C ALA A 137 10.05 19.11 2.16
#